data_AF-A0A4R5DPT7-F1
#
_entry.id   AF-A0A4R5DPT7-F1
#
_cell.length_a   1.000
_cell.length_b   1.000
_cell.length_c   1.000
_cell.angle_alpha   90.00
_cell.angle_beta   90.00
_cell.angle_gamma   90.00
#
_symmetry.space_group_name_H-M   'P 1'
#
loop_
_entity.id
_entity.type
_entity.pdbx_description
1 polymer ?
#
loop_
_entity_poly.entity_id
_entity_poly.type
_entity_poly.pdbx_seq_one_letter_code
_entity_poly.pdbx_strand_id
1 'polypeptide(L)'
;MKFLLTAAFTLWTSISFSQTISYKDWNKQAKTDMRLLPKYGNQPKNDKQKLADQELIDESIAREGTRRKASEAFVRNGFNLFYKGDVQTAMSRFNQAWLLDPENENAFWGFGAIYYSFQDIPNALKQFDEGLVLNPRSSNILTDKGTIYMSKYHNEKDTTALNNAIDYFNNSYEVDSLNQNTAYKLSVAYFTKKECDNAWKFYDVCKKLGSKHITEGYTNALTRNCKR
;
A
#
# COMPACT_ATOMS: atom_id res chain seq x y z
N MET A 1 -44.92 -51.89 7.52
CA MET A 1 -44.07 -51.66 8.71
C MET A 1 -42.89 -50.80 8.25
N LYS A 2 -42.66 -49.68 8.94
CA LYS A 2 -41.82 -48.53 8.54
C LYS A 2 -40.33 -48.89 8.36
N PHE A 3 -39.67 -48.34 7.33
CA PHE A 3 -38.25 -48.00 7.38
C PHE A 3 -38.08 -46.54 6.98
N LEU A 4 -37.65 -45.74 7.95
CA LEU A 4 -37.36 -44.31 7.86
C LEU A 4 -35.98 -44.12 7.21
N LEU A 5 -35.93 -43.39 6.10
CA LEU A 5 -34.69 -42.80 5.58
C LEU A 5 -34.36 -41.55 6.40
N THR A 6 -33.33 -41.62 7.23
CA THR A 6 -32.71 -40.44 7.84
C THR A 6 -31.62 -39.92 6.91
N ALA A 7 -31.91 -38.84 6.20
CA ALA A 7 -30.92 -38.06 5.46
C ALA A 7 -30.12 -37.18 6.43
N ALA A 8 -28.83 -37.45 6.56
CA ALA A 8 -27.91 -36.58 7.30
C ALA A 8 -27.44 -35.45 6.38
N PHE A 9 -27.98 -34.25 6.58
CA PHE A 9 -27.47 -33.01 5.99
C PHE A 9 -26.21 -32.59 6.75
N THR A 10 -25.03 -32.88 6.20
CA THR A 10 -23.79 -32.25 6.67
C THR A 10 -23.65 -30.89 5.98
N LEU A 11 -24.03 -29.84 6.68
CA LEU A 11 -23.65 -28.46 6.34
C LEU A 11 -22.12 -28.35 6.47
N TRP A 12 -21.42 -28.56 5.36
CA TRP A 12 -20.03 -28.16 5.23
C TRP A 12 -20.01 -26.63 5.05
N THR A 13 -19.93 -25.91 6.16
CA THR A 13 -19.54 -24.51 6.14
C THR A 13 -18.10 -24.46 5.67
N SER A 14 -17.90 -24.20 4.38
CA SER A 14 -16.58 -23.86 3.85
C SER A 14 -16.15 -22.55 4.53
N ILE A 15 -15.30 -22.68 5.53
CA ILE A 15 -14.46 -21.56 5.96
C ILE A 15 -13.53 -21.31 4.78
N SER A 16 -13.92 -20.37 3.92
CA SER A 16 -13.07 -19.87 2.85
C SER A 16 -11.91 -19.12 3.48
N PHE A 17 -10.82 -19.84 3.73
CA PHE A 17 -9.51 -19.20 3.83
C PHE A 17 -9.31 -18.44 2.53
N SER A 18 -9.39 -17.11 2.59
CA SER A 18 -9.09 -16.23 1.47
C SER A 18 -7.65 -16.49 1.05
N GLN A 19 -7.47 -17.34 0.03
CA GLN A 19 -6.19 -17.47 -0.62
C GLN A 19 -5.98 -16.18 -1.42
N THR A 20 -5.01 -15.37 -0.98
CA THR A 20 -4.53 -14.22 -1.73
C THR A 20 -4.13 -14.68 -3.13
N ILE A 21 -4.74 -14.09 -4.17
CA ILE A 21 -4.49 -14.42 -5.58
C ILE A 21 -2.99 -14.33 -5.91
N SER A 22 -2.44 -15.30 -6.65
CA SER A 22 -1.06 -15.22 -7.13
C SER A 22 -0.90 -14.14 -8.19
N TYR A 23 0.28 -13.54 -8.33
CA TYR A 23 0.48 -12.53 -9.38
C TYR A 23 0.30 -13.09 -10.81
N LYS A 24 0.60 -14.37 -11.00
CA LYS A 24 0.35 -15.07 -12.26
C LYS A 24 -1.15 -15.12 -12.58
N ASP A 25 -1.98 -15.46 -11.59
CA ASP A 25 -3.42 -15.51 -11.76
C ASP A 25 -4.02 -14.11 -11.91
N TRP A 26 -3.50 -13.13 -11.17
CA TRP A 26 -3.83 -11.71 -11.35
C TRP A 26 -3.66 -11.29 -12.81
N ASN A 27 -2.46 -11.52 -13.35
CA ASN A 27 -2.13 -11.15 -14.73
C ASN A 27 -2.97 -11.92 -15.77
N LYS A 28 -3.42 -13.14 -15.46
CA LYS A 28 -4.35 -13.87 -16.31
C LYS A 28 -5.74 -13.21 -16.30
N GLN A 29 -6.26 -12.88 -15.12
CA GLN A 29 -7.59 -12.29 -14.96
C GLN A 29 -7.65 -10.84 -15.49
N ALA A 30 -6.60 -10.05 -15.26
CA ALA A 30 -6.53 -8.65 -15.67
C ALA A 30 -6.58 -8.45 -17.20
N LYS A 31 -6.36 -9.52 -17.98
CA LYS A 31 -6.56 -9.51 -19.45
C LYS A 31 -8.00 -9.32 -19.86
N THR A 32 -8.95 -9.78 -19.03
CA THR A 32 -10.39 -9.73 -19.33
C THR A 32 -11.17 -8.92 -18.30
N ASP A 33 -10.57 -8.58 -17.17
CA ASP A 33 -11.18 -7.71 -16.14
C ASP A 33 -10.36 -6.44 -15.93
N MET A 34 -10.77 -5.36 -16.58
CA MET A 34 -10.13 -4.05 -16.46
C MET A 34 -10.15 -3.48 -15.03
N ARG A 35 -11.03 -3.97 -14.14
CA ARG A 35 -11.10 -3.48 -12.75
C ARG A 35 -9.87 -3.88 -11.93
N LEU A 36 -9.08 -4.83 -12.44
CA LEU A 36 -7.80 -5.27 -11.88
C LEU A 36 -6.61 -4.46 -12.41
N LEU A 37 -6.85 -3.46 -13.27
CA LEU A 37 -5.82 -2.57 -13.78
C LEU A 37 -6.00 -1.17 -13.19
N PRO A 38 -4.93 -0.46 -12.81
CA PRO A 38 -5.02 0.95 -12.43
C PRO A 38 -5.73 1.77 -13.50
N LYS A 39 -6.58 2.69 -13.06
CA LYS A 39 -7.39 3.57 -13.92
C LYS A 39 -8.19 2.80 -14.96
N TYR A 40 -8.68 1.62 -14.58
CA TYR A 40 -9.35 0.67 -15.48
C TYR A 40 -8.54 0.33 -16.74
N GLY A 41 -7.21 0.34 -16.65
CA GLY A 41 -6.30 0.14 -17.77
C GLY A 41 -6.33 1.26 -18.82
N ASN A 42 -6.89 2.43 -18.50
CA ASN A 42 -7.18 3.52 -19.43
C ASN A 42 -7.98 3.07 -20.68
N GLN A 43 -8.78 2.02 -20.53
CA GLN A 43 -9.55 1.46 -21.63
C GLN A 43 -10.84 2.28 -21.84
N PRO A 44 -11.32 2.41 -23.09
CA PRO A 44 -12.59 3.07 -23.36
C PRO A 44 -13.74 2.30 -22.71
N LYS A 45 -14.65 3.04 -22.08
CA LYS A 45 -15.87 2.49 -21.46
C LYS A 45 -17.04 2.58 -22.44
N ASN A 46 -17.89 1.55 -22.45
CA ASN A 46 -19.17 1.59 -23.17
C ASN A 46 -20.22 2.41 -22.41
N ASP A 47 -21.37 2.66 -23.04
CA ASP A 47 -22.39 3.57 -22.48
C ASP A 47 -22.98 3.06 -21.16
N LYS A 48 -23.14 1.74 -21.01
CA LYS A 48 -23.58 1.13 -19.75
C LYS A 48 -22.58 1.38 -18.62
N GLN A 49 -21.28 1.25 -18.90
CA GLN A 49 -20.22 1.51 -17.93
C GLN A 49 -20.14 2.99 -17.56
N LYS A 50 -20.28 3.90 -18.52
CA LYS A 50 -20.32 5.34 -18.27
C LYS A 50 -21.52 5.73 -17.40
N LEU A 51 -22.68 5.13 -17.64
CA LEU A 51 -23.87 5.35 -16.81
C LEU A 51 -23.64 4.89 -15.37
N ALA A 52 -23.06 3.69 -15.18
CA ALA A 52 -22.73 3.18 -13.85
C ALA A 52 -21.66 4.02 -13.13
N ASP A 53 -20.67 4.55 -13.86
CA ASP A 53 -19.69 5.48 -13.29
C ASP A 53 -20.38 6.76 -12.77
N GLN A 54 -21.31 7.31 -13.57
CA GLN A 54 -22.04 8.53 -13.21
C GLN A 54 -22.93 8.30 -11.98
N GLU A 55 -23.66 7.19 -11.94
CA GLU A 55 -24.47 6.80 -10.78
C GLU A 55 -23.61 6.67 -9.51
N LEU A 56 -22.46 5.99 -9.59
CA LEU A 56 -21.53 5.87 -8.47
C LEU A 56 -21.02 7.23 -8.00
N ILE A 57 -20.70 8.12 -8.93
CA ILE A 57 -20.25 9.48 -8.63
C ILE A 57 -21.33 10.23 -7.85
N ASP A 58 -22.56 10.24 -8.36
CA ASP A 58 -23.66 11.01 -7.79
C ASP A 58 -24.03 10.51 -6.39
N GLU A 59 -24.15 9.19 -6.22
CA GLU A 59 -24.40 8.56 -4.91
C GLU A 59 -23.28 8.84 -3.91
N SER A 60 -22.03 8.79 -4.36
CA SER A 60 -20.88 8.99 -3.48
C SER A 60 -20.75 10.45 -3.05
N ILE A 61 -21.04 11.41 -3.95
CA ILE A 61 -21.11 12.83 -3.59
C ILE A 61 -22.28 13.09 -2.64
N ALA A 62 -23.45 12.49 -2.87
CA ALA A 62 -24.60 12.64 -1.97
C ALA A 62 -24.28 12.15 -0.54
N ARG A 63 -23.50 11.06 -0.41
CA ARG A 63 -23.09 10.51 0.90
C ARG A 63 -21.96 11.28 1.57
N GLU A 64 -20.93 11.67 0.82
CA GLU A 64 -19.65 12.18 1.37
C GLU A 64 -19.50 13.70 1.22
N GLY A 65 -20.41 14.33 0.47
CA GLY A 65 -20.51 15.78 0.23
C GLY A 65 -19.66 16.29 -0.93
N THR A 66 -18.48 15.71 -1.19
CA THR A 66 -17.59 16.16 -2.28
C THR A 66 -16.89 14.98 -2.96
N ARG A 67 -16.43 15.18 -4.20
CA ARG A 67 -15.64 14.20 -4.95
C ARG A 67 -14.36 13.79 -4.22
N ARG A 68 -13.62 14.75 -3.65
CA ARG A 68 -12.40 14.49 -2.86
C ARG A 68 -12.68 13.63 -1.63
N LYS A 69 -13.67 14.00 -0.80
CA LYS A 69 -14.04 13.21 0.39
C LYS A 69 -14.51 11.80 0.03
N ALA A 70 -15.28 11.68 -1.04
CA ALA A 70 -15.68 10.38 -1.57
C ALA A 70 -14.47 9.55 -2.02
N SER A 71 -13.56 10.14 -2.79
CA SER A 71 -12.32 9.49 -3.20
C SER A 71 -11.50 9.01 -2.01
N GLU A 72 -11.31 9.85 -0.99
CA GLU A 72 -10.62 9.47 0.26
C GLU A 72 -11.32 8.32 0.99
N ALA A 73 -12.65 8.28 1.01
CA ALA A 73 -13.41 7.17 1.61
C ALA A 73 -13.14 5.85 0.87
N PHE A 74 -13.12 5.87 -0.47
CA PHE A 74 -12.76 4.71 -1.28
C PHE A 74 -11.30 4.29 -1.08
N VAL A 75 -10.36 5.23 -0.96
CA VAL A 75 -8.96 4.93 -0.61
C VAL A 75 -8.87 4.23 0.74
N ARG A 76 -9.51 4.78 1.79
CA ARG A 76 -9.53 4.15 3.13
C ARG A 76 -10.10 2.73 3.08
N ASN A 77 -11.17 2.53 2.32
CA ASN A 77 -11.76 1.21 2.14
C ASN A 77 -10.82 0.25 1.38
N GLY A 78 -10.17 0.74 0.32
CA GLY A 78 -9.19 -0.01 -0.46
C GLY A 78 -8.03 -0.51 0.40
N PHE A 79 -7.45 0.34 1.24
CA PHE A 79 -6.39 -0.07 2.17
C PHE A 79 -6.88 -1.08 3.23
N ASN A 80 -8.10 -0.92 3.76
CA ASN A 80 -8.68 -1.91 4.69
C ASN A 80 -8.76 -3.32 4.04
N LEU A 81 -9.23 -3.39 2.79
CA LEU A 81 -9.30 -4.63 2.03
C LEU A 81 -7.91 -5.18 1.67
N PHE A 82 -6.99 -4.31 1.28
CA PHE A 82 -5.60 -4.68 1.00
C PHE A 82 -4.94 -5.34 2.20
N TYR A 83 -5.07 -4.75 3.41
CA TYR A 83 -4.53 -5.33 4.64
C TYR A 83 -5.23 -6.63 5.08
N LYS A 84 -6.44 -6.90 4.58
CA LYS A 84 -7.14 -8.18 4.75
C LYS A 84 -6.77 -9.21 3.68
N GLY A 85 -5.92 -8.87 2.72
CA GLY A 85 -5.51 -9.74 1.62
C GLY A 85 -6.46 -9.74 0.42
N ASP A 86 -7.57 -9.01 0.47
CA ASP A 86 -8.49 -8.87 -0.67
C ASP A 86 -7.98 -7.81 -1.66
N VAL A 87 -6.88 -8.15 -2.31
CA VAL A 87 -6.16 -7.27 -3.24
C VAL A 87 -6.97 -6.94 -4.50
N GLN A 88 -7.88 -7.82 -4.92
CA GLN A 88 -8.72 -7.60 -6.09
C GLN A 88 -9.78 -6.54 -5.81
N THR A 89 -10.50 -6.68 -4.70
CA THR A 89 -11.49 -5.67 -4.31
C THR A 89 -10.79 -4.35 -3.94
N ALA A 90 -9.61 -4.40 -3.31
CA ALA A 90 -8.81 -3.21 -3.04
C ALA A 90 -8.48 -2.41 -4.32
N MET A 91 -8.01 -3.06 -5.39
CA MET A 91 -7.75 -2.40 -6.68
C MET A 91 -9.02 -1.77 -7.24
N SER A 92 -10.17 -2.44 -7.14
CA SER A 92 -11.45 -1.88 -7.56
C SER A 92 -11.81 -0.61 -6.77
N ARG A 93 -11.54 -0.57 -5.46
CA ARG A 93 -11.77 0.63 -4.63
C ARG A 93 -10.83 1.76 -4.97
N PHE A 94 -9.54 1.49 -5.22
CA PHE A 94 -8.62 2.53 -5.68
C PHE A 94 -8.98 3.07 -7.07
N ASN A 95 -9.50 2.22 -7.96
CA ASN A 95 -10.05 2.64 -9.24
C ASN A 95 -11.27 3.57 -9.09
N GLN A 96 -12.17 3.26 -8.16
CA GLN A 96 -13.31 4.12 -7.85
C GLN A 96 -12.86 5.44 -7.20
N ALA A 97 -11.84 5.41 -6.34
CA ALA A 97 -11.24 6.62 -5.79
C ALA A 97 -10.66 7.53 -6.89
N TRP A 98 -9.95 6.95 -7.86
CA TRP A 98 -9.43 7.70 -9.02
C TRP A 98 -10.55 8.22 -9.91
N LEU A 99 -11.61 7.44 -10.16
CA LEU A 99 -12.78 7.90 -10.92
C LEU A 99 -13.44 9.11 -10.26
N LEU A 100 -13.57 9.09 -8.93
CA LEU A 100 -14.11 10.20 -8.16
C LEU A 100 -13.19 11.41 -8.19
N ASP A 101 -11.89 11.22 -7.98
CA ASP A 101 -10.92 12.30 -7.99
C ASP A 101 -9.59 11.85 -8.61
N PRO A 102 -9.35 12.17 -9.89
CA PRO A 102 -8.11 11.84 -10.57
C PRO A 102 -6.87 12.54 -10.01
N GLU A 103 -7.05 13.60 -9.20
CA GLU A 103 -5.97 14.36 -8.55
C GLU A 103 -5.71 13.88 -7.12
N ASN A 104 -6.37 12.81 -6.67
CA ASN A 104 -6.07 12.19 -5.37
C ASN A 104 -4.87 11.24 -5.50
N GLU A 105 -3.70 11.70 -5.07
CA GLU A 105 -2.45 10.95 -5.06
C GLU A 105 -2.57 9.62 -4.29
N ASN A 106 -3.46 9.55 -3.31
CA ASN A 106 -3.60 8.36 -2.47
C ASN A 106 -4.22 7.18 -3.23
N ALA A 107 -4.94 7.41 -4.33
CA ALA A 107 -5.36 6.33 -5.22
C ALA A 107 -4.15 5.69 -5.92
N PHE A 108 -3.18 6.51 -6.35
CA PHE A 108 -1.92 6.06 -6.95
C PHE A 108 -1.02 5.38 -5.93
N TRP A 109 -0.99 5.87 -4.69
CA TRP A 109 -0.37 5.17 -3.58
C TRP A 109 -0.95 3.76 -3.40
N GLY A 110 -2.29 3.63 -3.44
CA GLY A 110 -2.97 2.33 -3.39
C GLY A 110 -2.60 1.40 -4.55
N PHE A 111 -2.56 1.91 -5.79
CA PHE A 111 -2.13 1.14 -6.95
C PHE A 111 -0.68 0.65 -6.82
N GLY A 112 0.22 1.53 -6.38
CA GLY A 112 1.63 1.18 -6.19
C GLY A 112 1.83 0.16 -5.07
N ALA A 113 1.08 0.27 -3.97
CA ALA A 113 1.11 -0.69 -2.87
C ALA A 113 0.69 -2.10 -3.31
N ILE A 114 -0.33 -2.22 -4.19
CA ILE A 114 -0.74 -3.51 -4.75
C ILE A 114 0.38 -4.13 -5.58
N TYR A 115 0.97 -3.39 -6.53
CA TYR A 115 2.07 -3.93 -7.33
C TYR A 115 3.30 -4.27 -6.49
N TYR A 116 3.61 -3.44 -5.49
CA TYR A 116 4.68 -3.73 -4.55
C TYR A 116 4.44 -5.03 -3.77
N SER A 117 3.19 -5.33 -3.39
CA SER A 117 2.83 -6.60 -2.74
C SER A 117 3.08 -7.81 -3.64
N PHE A 118 2.96 -7.65 -4.96
CA PHE A 118 3.30 -8.67 -5.96
C PHE A 118 4.79 -8.70 -6.32
N GLN A 119 5.62 -7.88 -5.69
CA GLN A 119 7.03 -7.65 -6.05
C GLN A 119 7.23 -7.12 -7.48
N ASP A 120 6.20 -6.55 -8.11
CA ASP A 120 6.32 -5.84 -9.38
C ASP A 120 6.81 -4.41 -9.12
N ILE A 121 8.12 -4.31 -8.87
CA ILE A 121 8.80 -3.06 -8.55
C ILE A 121 8.65 -1.99 -9.65
N PRO A 122 8.81 -2.32 -10.96
CA PRO A 122 8.63 -1.33 -12.03
C PRO A 122 7.24 -0.70 -12.04
N ASN A 123 6.18 -1.50 -11.94
CA ASN A 123 4.82 -0.96 -11.93
C ASN A 123 4.50 -0.23 -10.62
N ALA A 124 5.02 -0.70 -9.47
CA ALA A 124 4.88 0.02 -8.21
C ALA A 124 5.48 1.43 -8.27
N LEU A 125 6.74 1.55 -8.72
CA LEU A 125 7.42 2.83 -8.87
C LEU A 125 6.69 3.75 -9.84
N LYS A 126 6.21 3.22 -10.97
CA LYS A 126 5.42 4.01 -11.93
C LYS A 126 4.20 4.64 -11.27
N GLN A 127 3.43 3.88 -10.50
CA GLN A 127 2.25 4.43 -9.82
C GLN A 127 2.63 5.43 -8.74
N PHE A 128 3.68 5.16 -7.97
CA PHE A 128 4.20 6.12 -6.98
C PHE A 128 4.67 7.42 -7.63
N ASP A 129 5.35 7.36 -8.78
CA ASP A 129 5.79 8.54 -9.52
C ASP A 129 4.61 9.37 -10.02
N GLU A 130 3.58 8.73 -10.59
CA GLU A 130 2.35 9.41 -10.98
C GLU A 130 1.68 10.11 -9.77
N GLY A 131 1.66 9.47 -8.60
CA GLY A 131 1.14 10.09 -7.38
C GLY A 131 1.98 11.26 -6.88
N LEU A 132 3.32 11.18 -6.96
CA LEU A 132 4.22 12.28 -6.57
C LEU A 132 4.20 13.46 -7.54
N VAL A 133 3.82 13.24 -8.81
CA VAL A 133 3.54 14.36 -9.74
C VAL A 133 2.36 15.19 -9.24
N LEU A 134 1.32 14.55 -8.69
CA LEU A 134 0.14 15.23 -8.14
C LEU A 134 0.43 15.88 -6.79
N ASN A 135 1.15 15.18 -5.91
CA ASN A 135 1.55 15.69 -4.61
C ASN A 135 3.00 15.28 -4.29
N PRO A 136 3.99 16.16 -4.56
CA PRO A 136 5.40 15.88 -4.29
C PRO A 136 5.71 15.65 -2.80
N ARG A 137 4.81 16.07 -1.91
CA ARG A 137 4.94 15.96 -0.46
C ARG A 137 4.09 14.82 0.12
N SER A 138 3.75 13.80 -0.66
CA SER A 138 3.02 12.64 -0.13
C SER A 138 3.94 11.77 0.74
N SER A 139 3.85 11.90 2.06
CA SER A 139 4.69 11.16 3.02
C SER A 139 4.59 9.64 2.86
N ASN A 140 3.38 9.13 2.61
CA ASN A 140 3.15 7.70 2.38
C ASN A 140 3.89 7.17 1.14
N ILE A 141 3.78 7.88 0.01
CA ILE A 141 4.46 7.48 -1.23
C ILE A 141 5.97 7.59 -1.10
N LEU A 142 6.48 8.67 -0.51
CA LEU A 142 7.91 8.86 -0.24
C LEU A 142 8.45 7.71 0.62
N THR A 143 7.74 7.34 1.70
CA THR A 143 8.10 6.20 2.55
C THR A 143 8.12 4.88 1.78
N ASP A 144 7.13 4.61 0.92
CA ASP A 144 7.10 3.33 0.19
C ASP A 144 8.15 3.27 -0.93
N LYS A 145 8.43 4.38 -1.61
CA LYS A 145 9.57 4.47 -2.53
C LYS A 145 10.90 4.22 -1.82
N GLY A 146 11.13 4.86 -0.66
CA GLY A 146 12.35 4.61 0.13
C GLY A 146 12.49 3.14 0.53
N THR A 147 11.36 2.46 0.78
CA THR A 147 11.35 1.02 1.11
C THR A 147 11.75 0.14 -0.07
N ILE A 148 11.32 0.50 -1.29
CA ILE A 148 11.77 -0.16 -2.52
C ILE A 148 13.29 -0.04 -2.66
N TYR A 149 13.85 1.15 -2.44
CA TYR A 149 15.30 1.36 -2.54
C TYR A 149 16.09 0.65 -1.41
N MET A 150 15.55 0.57 -0.19
CA MET A 150 16.12 -0.29 0.85
C MET A 150 16.16 -1.76 0.42
N SER A 151 15.07 -2.27 -0.15
CA SER A 151 15.02 -3.65 -0.66
C SER A 151 16.07 -3.89 -1.75
N LYS A 152 16.20 -2.94 -2.69
CA LYS A 152 17.24 -2.98 -3.72
C LYS A 152 18.64 -3.04 -3.11
N TYR A 153 18.94 -2.22 -2.11
CA TYR A 153 20.21 -2.31 -1.37
C TYR A 153 20.39 -3.69 -0.72
N HIS A 154 19.37 -4.24 -0.06
CA HIS A 154 19.51 -5.53 0.62
C HIS A 154 19.82 -6.67 -0.35
N ASN A 155 19.21 -6.65 -1.53
CA ASN A 155 19.34 -7.67 -2.57
C ASN A 155 20.64 -7.53 -3.38
N GLU A 156 21.01 -6.30 -3.74
CA GLU A 156 22.10 -6.04 -4.69
C GLU A 156 23.35 -5.43 -4.05
N LYS A 157 23.27 -5.03 -2.77
CA LYS A 157 24.31 -4.25 -2.06
C LYS A 157 24.65 -2.90 -2.74
N ASP A 158 23.71 -2.35 -3.51
CA ASP A 158 23.84 -1.06 -4.19
C ASP A 158 23.75 0.11 -3.19
N THR A 159 24.90 0.73 -2.90
CA THR A 159 24.99 1.87 -1.96
C THR A 159 24.27 3.12 -2.46
N THR A 160 24.08 3.28 -3.77
CA THR A 160 23.27 4.37 -4.33
C THR A 160 21.82 4.20 -3.93
N ALA A 161 21.31 2.96 -3.98
CA ALA A 161 19.97 2.65 -3.51
C ALA A 161 19.80 2.94 -2.02
N LEU A 162 20.80 2.64 -1.17
CA LEU A 162 20.75 2.99 0.24
C LEU A 162 20.66 4.51 0.47
N ASN A 163 21.43 5.29 -0.27
CA ASN A 163 21.36 6.76 -0.20
C ASN A 163 19.98 7.27 -0.65
N ASN A 164 19.49 6.79 -1.79
CA ASN A 164 18.14 7.14 -2.27
C ASN A 164 17.06 6.82 -1.23
N ALA A 165 17.15 5.65 -0.58
CA ALA A 165 16.22 5.29 0.47
C ALA A 165 16.21 6.30 1.63
N ILE A 166 17.39 6.68 2.12
CA ILE A 166 17.56 7.68 3.17
C ILE A 166 16.97 9.02 2.73
N ASP A 167 17.23 9.46 1.51
CA ASP A 167 16.70 10.73 0.98
C ASP A 167 15.17 10.73 0.93
N TYR A 168 14.56 9.66 0.40
CA TYR A 168 13.10 9.51 0.37
C TYR A 168 12.50 9.48 1.79
N PHE A 169 13.13 8.79 2.73
CA PHE A 169 12.66 8.76 4.10
C PHE A 169 12.82 10.11 4.81
N ASN A 170 13.90 10.85 4.56
CA ASN A 170 14.09 12.20 5.11
C ASN A 170 13.02 13.15 4.57
N ASN A 171 12.79 13.15 3.25
CA ASN A 171 11.72 13.94 2.64
C ASN A 171 10.34 13.59 3.22
N SER A 172 10.08 12.30 3.46
CA SER A 172 8.85 11.85 4.13
C SER A 172 8.74 12.36 5.57
N TYR A 173 9.84 12.33 6.33
CA TYR A 173 9.90 12.78 7.71
C TYR A 173 9.77 14.31 7.83
N GLU A 174 10.30 15.07 6.87
CA GLU A 174 10.09 16.52 6.78
C GLU A 174 8.62 16.90 6.55
N VAL A 175 7.87 16.04 5.85
CA VAL A 175 6.43 16.21 5.68
C VAL A 175 5.68 15.83 6.94
N ASP A 176 5.97 14.65 7.50
CA ASP A 176 5.29 14.12 8.68
C ASP A 176 6.29 13.48 9.64
N SER A 177 6.78 14.29 10.58
CA SER A 177 7.73 13.85 11.61
C SER A 177 7.10 12.95 12.68
N LEU A 178 5.76 12.81 12.68
CA LEU A 178 5.04 11.92 13.59
C LEU A 178 4.81 10.52 12.99
N ASN A 179 5.18 10.31 11.71
CA ASN A 179 5.10 9.01 11.08
C ASN A 179 6.14 8.04 11.68
N GLN A 180 5.65 7.18 12.56
CA GLN A 180 6.46 6.18 13.27
C GLN A 180 7.15 5.19 12.33
N ASN A 181 6.51 4.84 11.21
CA ASN A 181 7.08 3.93 10.23
C ASN A 181 8.27 4.57 9.50
N THR A 182 8.14 5.84 9.11
CA THR A 182 9.22 6.61 8.48
C THR A 182 10.41 6.78 9.42
N ALA A 183 10.20 7.20 10.66
CA ALA A 183 11.27 7.33 11.64
C ALA A 183 11.97 5.99 11.92
N TYR A 184 11.23 4.88 11.96
CA TYR A 184 11.82 3.55 12.13
C TYR A 184 12.68 3.17 10.92
N LYS A 185 12.18 3.41 9.70
CA LYS A 185 12.91 3.15 8.46
C LYS A 185 14.18 4.01 8.36
N LEU A 186 14.16 5.27 8.81
CA LEU A 186 15.37 6.11 8.92
C LEU A 186 16.39 5.51 9.88
N SER A 187 15.96 5.13 11.08
CA SER A 187 16.82 4.47 12.06
C SER A 187 17.53 3.25 11.47
N VAL A 188 16.76 2.38 10.79
CA VAL A 188 17.29 1.17 10.14
C VAL A 188 18.22 1.51 8.96
N ALA A 189 17.87 2.50 8.13
CA ALA A 189 18.67 2.88 6.98
C ALA A 189 20.03 3.48 7.40
N TYR A 190 20.04 4.38 8.38
CA TYR A 190 21.27 4.94 8.93
C TYR A 190 22.12 3.89 9.65
N PHE A 191 21.49 2.97 10.40
CA PHE A 191 22.18 1.84 10.99
C PHE A 191 22.87 0.98 9.91
N THR A 192 22.15 0.70 8.81
CA THR A 192 22.67 -0.04 7.66
C THR A 192 23.84 0.68 6.99
N LYS A 193 23.78 2.02 6.93
CA LYS A 193 24.86 2.88 6.43
C LYS A 193 26.05 3.02 7.41
N LYS A 194 25.93 2.47 8.63
CA LYS A 194 26.89 2.60 9.74
C LYS A 194 27.01 4.03 10.30
N GLU A 195 25.97 4.85 10.11
CA GLU A 195 25.87 6.18 10.71
C GLU A 195 25.13 6.07 12.06
N CYS A 196 25.87 5.71 13.10
CA CYS A 196 25.31 5.37 14.41
C CYS A 196 24.56 6.53 15.09
N ASP A 197 25.05 7.76 14.99
CA ASP A 197 24.42 8.93 15.62
C ASP A 197 23.02 9.18 15.05
N ASN A 198 22.90 9.13 13.72
CA ASN A 198 21.61 9.26 13.04
C ASN A 198 20.70 8.07 13.33
N ALA A 199 21.24 6.85 13.39
CA ALA A 199 20.46 5.68 13.78
C ALA A 199 19.85 5.84 15.18
N TRP A 200 20.64 6.24 16.18
CA TRP A 200 20.15 6.49 17.53
C TRP A 200 19.15 7.65 17.61
N LYS A 201 19.41 8.75 16.87
CA LYS A 201 18.49 9.89 16.78
C LYS A 201 17.08 9.43 16.37
N PHE A 202 16.95 8.68 15.28
CA PHE A 202 15.64 8.26 14.79
C PHE A 202 15.04 7.08 15.59
N TYR A 203 15.88 6.24 16.20
CA TYR A 203 15.44 5.28 17.21
C TYR A 203 14.73 5.99 18.37
N ASP A 204 15.34 7.04 18.92
CA ASP A 204 14.78 7.78 20.06
C ASP A 204 13.47 8.50 19.70
N VAL A 205 13.37 9.05 18.48
CA VAL A 205 12.12 9.60 17.94
C VAL A 205 11.02 8.55 17.94
N CYS A 206 11.28 7.37 17.36
CA CYS A 206 10.32 6.26 17.37
C CYS A 206 9.89 5.86 18.77
N LYS A 207 10.83 5.77 19.72
CA LYS A 207 10.55 5.42 21.11
C LYS A 207 9.66 6.47 21.77
N LYS A 208 9.96 7.76 21.56
CA LYS A 208 9.16 8.88 22.08
C LYS A 208 7.73 8.87 21.55
N LEU A 209 7.54 8.47 20.29
CA LEU A 209 6.22 8.34 19.67
C LEU A 209 5.45 7.08 20.11
N GLY A 210 6.04 6.23 20.97
CA GLY A 210 5.41 4.98 21.42
C GLY A 210 5.33 3.91 20.32
N SER A 211 6.26 3.94 19.37
CA SER A 211 6.25 3.05 18.19
C SER A 211 6.40 1.58 18.55
N LYS A 212 5.49 0.75 18.03
CA LYS A 212 5.58 -0.72 18.09
C LYS A 212 6.54 -1.30 17.05
N HIS A 213 7.08 -0.47 16.14
CA HIS A 213 8.02 -0.93 15.12
C HIS A 213 9.41 -1.25 15.69
N ILE A 214 9.78 -0.65 16.83
CA ILE A 214 11.03 -0.98 17.51
C ILE A 214 10.89 -2.36 18.17
N THR A 215 11.66 -3.32 17.66
CA THR A 215 11.78 -4.65 18.27
C THR A 215 12.94 -4.71 19.25
N GLU A 216 12.86 -5.64 20.20
CA GLU A 216 13.98 -5.95 21.10
C GLU A 216 15.21 -6.40 20.30
N GLY A 217 15.01 -7.24 19.27
CA GLY A 217 16.07 -7.69 18.38
C GLY A 217 16.81 -6.53 17.70
N TYR A 218 16.07 -5.54 17.19
CA TYR A 218 16.68 -4.35 16.60
C TYR A 218 17.43 -3.51 17.64
N THR A 219 16.84 -3.29 18.82
CA THR A 219 17.50 -2.58 19.93
C THR A 219 18.83 -3.22 20.32
N ASN A 220 18.86 -4.55 20.42
CA ASN A 220 20.05 -5.32 20.75
C ASN A 220 21.10 -5.29 19.63
N ALA A 221 20.68 -5.29 18.36
CA ALA A 221 21.58 -5.15 17.24
C ALA A 221 22.23 -3.75 17.22
N LEU A 222 21.43 -2.70 17.42
CA LEU A 222 21.92 -1.33 17.43
C LEU A 222 22.89 -1.11 18.59
N THR A 223 22.55 -1.52 19.81
CA THR A 223 23.42 -1.40 21.00
C THR A 223 24.76 -2.11 20.84
N ARG A 224 24.78 -3.30 20.22
CA ARG A 224 26.02 -4.06 20.03
C ARG A 224 26.95 -3.43 18.99
N ASN A 225 26.40 -2.83 17.94
CA ASN A 225 27.18 -2.37 16.78
C ASN A 225 27.39 -0.85 16.76
N CYS A 226 26.58 -0.09 17.48
CA CYS A 226 26.62 1.36 17.60
C CYS A 226 26.68 1.74 19.07
N LYS A 227 27.90 1.97 19.57
CA LYS A 227 28.09 2.54 20.91
C LYS A 227 27.45 3.93 20.94
N ARG A 228 26.74 4.19 22.02
CA ARG A 228 26.06 5.46 22.27
C ARG A 228 26.95 6.38 23.09
#